data_AF-A0A3N5JEX0-F1
#
_entry.id   AF-A0A3N5JEX0-F1
#
_cell.length_a   1.000
_cell.length_b   1.000
_cell.length_c   1.000
_cell.angle_alpha   90.00
_cell.angle_beta   90.00
_cell.angle_gamma   90.00
#
_symmetry.space_group_name_H-M   'P 1'
#
loop_
_entity.id
_entity.type
_entity.pdbx_description
1 polymer ?
#
loop_
_entity_poly.entity_id
_entity_poly.type
_entity_poly.pdbx_seq_one_letter_code
_entity_poly.pdbx_strand_id
1 'polypeptide(L)'
;MEPNTESVVQATGGDAAAAAGGAAPPLAQDEALAAKAQEAERLQERLLRLQAEFENYKKRMAREKAEYLKFAAEALVLEFLPILDNLERAIASARAATANGEAVVEGIDMIARLFRSTLEKAGVKPMEAVGKPFDPGLHQAVAQV
;
A
#
# COMPACT_ATOMS: atom_id res chain seq x y z
N MET A 1 -37.86 6.15 -30.36
CA MET A 1 -39.07 6.95 -30.13
C MET A 1 -38.67 8.40 -30.31
N GLU A 2 -38.65 8.84 -31.56
CA GLU A 2 -38.68 10.27 -31.86
C GLU A 2 -40.11 10.76 -31.66
N PRO A 3 -40.29 12.02 -31.26
CA PRO A 3 -41.38 12.78 -31.82
C PRO A 3 -40.87 14.07 -32.45
N ASN A 4 -41.12 14.10 -33.75
CA ASN A 4 -41.13 15.26 -34.62
C ASN A 4 -42.37 16.11 -34.27
N THR A 5 -42.21 17.42 -34.08
CA THR A 5 -43.33 18.37 -34.08
C THR A 5 -42.97 19.57 -34.96
N GLU A 6 -43.68 19.63 -36.09
CA GLU A 6 -44.25 20.82 -36.70
C GLU A 6 -43.33 21.78 -37.47
N SER A 7 -43.14 21.42 -38.74
CA SER A 7 -43.04 22.36 -39.86
C SER A 7 -44.40 23.01 -40.17
N VAL A 8 -44.47 24.35 -40.19
CA VAL A 8 -45.13 25.20 -41.21
C VAL A 8 -45.07 26.65 -40.71
N VAL A 9 -44.32 27.51 -41.40
CA VAL A 9 -44.77 28.85 -41.84
C VAL A 9 -44.00 29.21 -43.13
N GLN A 10 -44.75 29.50 -44.20
CA GLN A 10 -44.23 29.96 -45.49
C GLN A 10 -43.92 31.45 -45.51
N ALA A 11 -42.80 31.77 -46.16
CA ALA A 11 -42.48 32.88 -47.07
C ALA A 11 -43.27 34.20 -47.04
N THR A 12 -42.53 35.30 -46.85
CA THR A 12 -42.41 36.50 -47.74
C THR A 12 -41.03 37.13 -47.39
N GLY A 13 -40.16 37.58 -48.29
CA GLY A 13 -40.33 38.39 -49.50
C GLY A 13 -40.09 39.86 -49.16
N GLY A 14 -38.85 40.36 -49.28
CA GLY A 14 -38.55 41.79 -49.14
C GLY A 14 -37.08 42.17 -48.94
N ASP A 15 -36.47 42.62 -50.03
CA ASP A 15 -35.23 43.40 -50.19
C ASP A 15 -34.60 44.10 -48.96
N ALA A 16 -33.26 44.02 -48.89
CA ALA A 16 -32.34 45.17 -49.04
C ALA A 16 -31.08 45.03 -48.17
N ALA A 17 -29.96 44.87 -48.88
CA ALA A 17 -28.69 45.57 -48.69
C ALA A 17 -27.90 45.43 -47.37
N ALA A 18 -26.61 45.13 -47.59
CA ALA A 18 -25.45 45.47 -46.78
C ALA A 18 -25.26 44.62 -45.50
N ALA A 19 -24.08 44.12 -45.16
CA ALA A 19 -22.74 44.41 -45.62
C ALA A 19 -21.84 43.19 -45.42
N ALA A 20 -20.95 43.02 -46.40
CA ALA A 20 -19.57 42.56 -46.29
C ALA A 20 -19.23 41.53 -45.20
N GLY A 21 -18.83 40.34 -45.67
CA GLY A 21 -18.12 39.35 -44.87
C GLY A 21 -16.92 39.95 -44.15
N GLY A 22 -16.99 39.97 -42.83
CA GLY A 22 -15.83 40.09 -41.95
C GLY A 22 -15.13 38.74 -41.85
N ALA A 23 -14.63 38.22 -42.96
CA ALA A 23 -13.63 37.17 -42.91
C ALA A 23 -12.37 37.82 -42.31
N ALA A 24 -12.19 37.66 -40.99
CA ALA A 24 -10.91 37.92 -40.36
C ALA A 24 -9.82 37.25 -41.22
N PRO A 25 -8.65 37.91 -41.44
CA PRO A 25 -7.65 37.42 -42.38
C PRO A 25 -7.37 35.94 -42.12
N PRO A 26 -7.27 35.07 -43.14
CA PRO A 26 -7.02 33.63 -42.97
C PRO A 26 -5.85 33.35 -42.00
N LEU A 27 -4.84 34.23 -42.03
CA LEU A 27 -3.67 34.24 -41.16
C LEU A 27 -3.99 34.32 -39.65
N ALA A 28 -5.01 35.09 -39.24
CA ALA A 28 -5.36 35.27 -37.83
C ALA A 28 -6.10 34.04 -37.24
N GLN A 29 -6.80 33.28 -38.08
CA GLN A 29 -7.46 32.03 -37.67
C GLN A 29 -6.44 30.89 -37.56
N ASP A 30 -5.48 30.84 -38.49
CA ASP A 30 -4.38 29.86 -38.46
C ASP A 30 -3.46 30.07 -37.25
N GLU A 31 -3.13 31.32 -36.89
CA GLU A 31 -2.37 31.62 -35.67
C GLU A 31 -3.11 31.21 -34.38
N ALA A 32 -4.43 31.44 -34.31
CA ALA A 32 -5.24 31.03 -33.17
C ALA A 32 -5.37 29.51 -33.04
N LEU A 33 -5.43 28.79 -34.18
CA LEU A 33 -5.43 27.33 -34.22
C LEU A 33 -4.05 26.77 -33.80
N ALA A 34 -2.95 27.37 -34.26
CA ALA A 34 -1.60 26.99 -33.87
C ALA A 34 -1.34 27.20 -32.37
N ALA A 35 -1.80 28.31 -31.79
CA ALA A 35 -1.69 28.58 -30.35
C ALA A 35 -2.47 27.55 -29.52
N LYS A 36 -3.69 27.19 -29.93
CA LYS A 36 -4.47 26.14 -29.27
C LYS A 36 -3.86 24.75 -29.41
N ALA A 37 -3.23 24.44 -30.55
CA ALA A 37 -2.52 23.19 -30.76
C ALA A 37 -1.30 23.07 -29.83
N GLN A 38 -0.50 24.14 -29.69
CA GLN A 38 0.61 24.18 -28.73
C GLN A 38 0.13 24.04 -27.28
N GLU A 39 -0.99 24.67 -26.92
CA GLU A 39 -1.55 24.54 -25.58
C GLU A 39 -2.04 23.11 -25.31
N ALA A 40 -2.67 22.47 -26.28
CA ALA A 40 -3.08 21.07 -26.20
C ALA A 40 -1.88 20.12 -26.06
N GLU A 41 -0.81 20.36 -26.82
CA GLU A 41 0.42 19.57 -26.76
C GLU A 41 1.11 19.71 -25.40
N ARG A 42 1.22 20.93 -24.88
CA ARG A 42 1.74 21.21 -23.52
C ARG A 42 0.91 20.52 -22.43
N LEU A 43 -0.42 20.49 -22.58
CA LEU A 43 -1.30 19.79 -21.65
C LEU A 43 -1.14 18.28 -21.76
N GLN A 44 -1.00 17.73 -22.96
CA GLN A 44 -0.74 16.31 -23.16
C GLN A 44 0.60 15.87 -22.55
N GLU A 45 1.67 16.64 -22.75
CA GLU A 45 2.96 16.38 -22.11
C GLU A 45 2.85 16.39 -20.58
N ARG A 46 2.13 17.38 -20.04
CA ARG A 46 1.89 17.48 -18.60
C ARG A 46 1.10 16.28 -18.07
N LEU A 47 0.08 15.83 -18.80
CA LEU A 47 -0.72 14.66 -18.43
C LEU A 47 0.10 13.37 -18.50
N LEU A 48 0.91 13.20 -19.54
CA LEU A 48 1.78 12.03 -19.68
C LEU A 48 2.79 11.95 -18.54
N ARG A 49 3.40 13.08 -18.18
CA ARG A 49 4.31 13.16 -17.04
C ARG A 49 3.59 12.87 -15.72
N LEU A 50 2.40 13.45 -15.50
CA LEU A 50 1.62 13.22 -14.29
C LEU A 50 1.21 11.74 -14.16
N GLN A 51 0.87 11.10 -15.28
CA GLN A 51 0.57 9.67 -15.33
C GLN A 51 1.80 8.84 -14.93
N ALA A 52 2.99 9.16 -15.47
CA ALA A 52 4.23 8.48 -15.09
C ALA A 52 4.58 8.69 -13.60
N GLU A 53 4.40 9.90 -13.07
CA GLU A 53 4.60 10.20 -11.64
C GLU A 53 3.61 9.43 -10.76
N PHE A 54 2.36 9.29 -11.19
CA PHE A 54 1.34 8.52 -10.48
C PHE A 54 1.63 7.02 -10.48
N GLU A 55 2.08 6.46 -11.60
CA GLU A 55 2.49 5.05 -11.67
C GLU A 55 3.68 4.76 -10.73
N ASN A 56 4.67 5.65 -10.72
CA ASN A 56 5.81 5.57 -9.80
C ASN A 56 5.37 5.68 -8.33
N TYR A 57 4.49 6.61 -8.02
CA TYR A 57 3.90 6.76 -6.68
C TYR A 57 3.16 5.48 -6.26
N LYS A 58 2.30 4.93 -7.11
CA LYS A 58 1.55 3.71 -6.83
C LYS A 58 2.47 2.53 -6.55
N LYS A 59 3.56 2.39 -7.33
CA LYS A 59 4.59 1.35 -7.13
C LYS A 59 5.32 1.54 -5.80
N ARG A 60 5.67 2.79 -5.44
CA ARG A 60 6.30 3.11 -4.15
C ARG A 60 5.37 2.80 -2.98
N MET A 61 4.13 3.28 -3.02
CA MET A 61 3.14 3.04 -1.98
C MET A 61 2.84 1.55 -1.77
N ALA A 62 2.83 0.75 -2.85
CA ALA A 62 2.66 -0.69 -2.75
C ALA A 62 3.80 -1.37 -1.97
N ARG A 63 5.05 -0.90 -2.17
CA ARG A 63 6.23 -1.39 -1.43
C ARG A 63 6.17 -0.98 0.03
N GLU A 64 5.94 0.29 0.31
CA GLU A 64 5.83 0.81 1.68
C GLU A 64 4.71 0.11 2.46
N LYS A 65 3.55 -0.14 1.82
CA LYS A 65 2.45 -0.89 2.44
C LYS A 65 2.84 -2.35 2.73
N ALA A 66 3.57 -2.99 1.84
CA ALA A 66 4.03 -4.36 2.06
C ALA A 66 5.05 -4.43 3.21
N GLU A 67 5.98 -3.47 3.29
CA GLU A 67 6.92 -3.35 4.41
C GLU A 67 6.19 -3.07 5.72
N TYR A 68 5.25 -2.12 5.73
CA TYR A 68 4.43 -1.82 6.89
C TYR A 68 3.68 -3.05 7.39
N LEU A 69 3.06 -3.83 6.50
CA LEU A 69 2.38 -5.07 6.89
C LEU A 69 3.35 -6.12 7.44
N LYS A 70 4.59 -6.17 6.95
CA LYS A 70 5.62 -7.09 7.43
C LYS A 70 6.06 -6.74 8.87
N PHE A 71 6.20 -5.46 9.19
CA PHE A 71 6.68 -4.99 10.49
C PHE A 71 5.55 -4.61 11.47
N ALA A 72 4.29 -4.50 11.02
CA ALA A 72 3.16 -4.15 11.89
C ALA A 72 2.94 -5.15 13.03
N ALA A 73 3.26 -6.43 12.81
CA ALA A 73 3.16 -7.47 13.83
C ALA A 73 4.38 -7.50 14.78
N GLU A 74 5.48 -6.81 14.46
CA GLU A 74 6.73 -6.88 15.22
C GLU A 74 6.55 -6.39 16.67
N ALA A 75 6.00 -5.18 16.83
CA ALA A 75 5.78 -4.59 18.15
C ALA A 75 4.88 -5.47 19.03
N LEU A 76 3.82 -6.03 18.44
CA LEU A 76 2.91 -6.92 19.16
C LEU A 76 3.61 -8.24 19.55
N VAL A 77 4.37 -8.84 18.64
CA VAL A 77 5.13 -10.08 18.93
C VAL A 77 6.14 -9.85 20.05
N LEU A 78 6.85 -8.71 20.05
CA LEU A 78 7.80 -8.35 21.11
C LEU A 78 7.15 -8.30 22.50
N GLU A 79 5.93 -7.80 22.61
CA GLU A 79 5.17 -7.77 23.88
C GLU A 79 4.74 -9.16 24.35
N PHE A 80 4.53 -10.11 23.43
CA PHE A 80 4.17 -11.48 23.77
C PHE A 80 5.35 -12.36 24.16
N LEU A 81 6.58 -12.07 23.70
CA LEU A 81 7.76 -12.89 24.02
C LEU A 81 7.97 -13.10 25.54
N PRO A 82 7.88 -12.06 26.41
CA PRO A 82 7.98 -12.25 27.85
C PRO A 82 6.93 -13.21 28.44
N ILE A 83 5.74 -13.28 27.82
CA ILE A 83 4.67 -14.19 28.26
C ILE A 83 5.11 -15.64 27.96
N LEU A 84 5.63 -15.88 26.77
CA LEU A 84 6.18 -17.19 26.40
C LEU A 84 7.34 -17.59 27.33
N ASP A 85 8.27 -16.68 27.61
CA ASP A 85 9.40 -16.92 28.52
C ASP A 85 8.92 -17.27 29.94
N ASN A 86 7.89 -16.58 30.42
CA ASN A 86 7.30 -16.86 31.73
C ASN A 86 6.60 -18.23 31.78
N LEU A 87 5.93 -18.64 30.70
CA LEU A 87 5.34 -19.98 30.58
C LEU A 87 6.43 -21.06 30.62
N GLU A 88 7.53 -20.87 29.90
CA GLU A 88 8.67 -21.79 29.91
C GLU A 88 9.33 -21.86 31.30
N ARG A 89 9.49 -20.72 31.98
CA ARG A 89 9.99 -20.68 33.36
C ARG A 89 9.05 -21.40 34.33
N ALA A 90 7.73 -21.27 34.15
CA ALA A 90 6.74 -21.96 34.97
C ALA A 90 6.80 -23.48 34.76
N ILE A 91 6.92 -23.94 33.50
CA ILE A 91 7.13 -25.37 33.17
C ILE A 91 8.40 -25.90 33.85
N ALA A 92 9.52 -25.17 33.73
CA ALA A 92 10.79 -25.59 34.30
C ALA A 92 10.73 -25.71 35.84
N SER A 93 10.13 -24.72 36.50
CA SER A 93 9.92 -24.73 37.96
C SER A 93 9.00 -25.86 38.40
N ALA A 94 7.90 -26.09 37.67
CA ALA A 94 6.94 -27.15 37.97
C ALA A 94 7.52 -28.56 37.76
N ARG A 95 8.41 -28.76 36.78
CA ARG A 95 9.14 -30.04 36.60
C ARG A 95 10.17 -30.28 37.70
N ALA A 96 10.78 -29.22 38.24
CA ALA A 96 11.75 -29.32 39.33
C ALA A 96 11.08 -29.57 40.69
N ALA A 97 9.83 -29.10 40.87
CA ALA A 97 9.02 -29.42 42.03
C ALA A 97 8.44 -30.84 41.90
N THR A 98 8.85 -31.76 42.77
CA THR A 98 8.35 -33.14 42.85
C THR A 98 6.89 -33.21 43.32
N ALA A 99 5.95 -32.64 42.56
CA ALA A 99 4.54 -32.54 42.91
C ALA A 99 3.62 -33.03 41.77
N ASN A 100 2.47 -33.59 42.17
CA ASN A 100 1.41 -34.21 41.36
C ASN A 100 0.75 -33.26 40.33
N GLY A 101 1.51 -32.74 39.37
CA GLY A 101 1.08 -31.73 38.41
C GLY A 101 1.45 -32.03 36.95
N GLU A 102 1.91 -33.24 36.62
CA GLU A 102 2.36 -33.61 35.27
C GLU A 102 1.35 -33.25 34.17
N ALA A 103 0.06 -33.51 34.39
CA ALA A 103 -0.99 -33.16 33.42
C ALA A 103 -1.11 -31.63 33.19
N VAL A 104 -0.88 -30.81 34.22
CA VAL A 104 -0.88 -29.35 34.10
C VAL A 104 0.37 -28.87 33.36
N VAL A 105 1.53 -29.46 33.66
CA VAL A 105 2.79 -29.17 32.97
C VAL A 105 2.70 -29.52 31.49
N GLU A 106 2.11 -30.67 31.16
CA GLU A 106 1.90 -31.12 29.79
C GLU A 106 0.93 -30.19 29.04
N GLY A 107 -0.17 -29.77 29.68
CA GLY A 107 -1.10 -28.79 29.11
C GLY A 107 -0.44 -27.44 28.80
N ILE A 108 0.43 -26.95 29.69
CA ILE A 108 1.18 -25.70 29.46
C ILE A 108 2.24 -25.88 28.37
N ASP A 109 2.90 -27.04 28.30
CA ASP A 109 3.86 -27.39 27.22
C ASP A 109 3.17 -27.38 25.84
N MET A 110 1.95 -27.92 25.75
CA MET A 110 1.14 -27.86 24.53
C MET A 110 0.82 -26.42 24.11
N ILE A 111 0.47 -25.56 25.07
CA ILE A 111 0.19 -24.13 24.80
C ILE A 111 1.46 -23.44 24.27
N ALA A 112 2.61 -23.67 24.90
CA ALA A 112 3.88 -23.09 24.47
C ALA A 112 4.26 -23.54 23.04
N ARG A 113 4.06 -24.82 22.70
CA ARG A 113 4.27 -25.35 21.34
C ARG A 113 3.33 -24.72 20.32
N LEU A 114 2.04 -24.60 20.65
CA LEU A 114 1.06 -23.96 19.77
C LEU A 114 1.43 -22.50 19.52
N PHE A 115 1.87 -21.80 20.56
CA PHE A 115 2.34 -20.43 20.49
C PHE A 115 3.54 -20.29 19.54
N ARG A 116 4.57 -21.14 19.71
CA ARG A 116 5.74 -21.18 18.80
C ARG A 116 5.33 -21.44 17.35
N SER A 117 4.45 -22.42 17.10
CA SER A 117 3.97 -22.70 15.73
C SER A 117 3.21 -21.51 15.12
N THR A 118 2.54 -20.71 15.96
CA THR A 118 1.80 -19.53 15.52
C THR A 118 2.77 -18.40 15.14
N LEU A 119 3.83 -18.20 15.91
CA LEU A 119 4.92 -17.29 15.57
C LEU A 119 5.62 -17.70 14.26
N GLU A 120 5.89 -19.00 14.07
CA GLU A 120 6.51 -19.51 12.84
C GLU A 120 5.66 -19.24 11.61
N LYS A 121 4.32 -19.39 11.70
CA LYS A 121 3.38 -19.02 10.63
C LYS A 121 3.38 -17.52 10.35
N ALA A 122 3.62 -16.69 11.36
CA ALA A 122 3.80 -15.25 11.20
C ALA A 122 5.19 -14.87 10.66
N GLY A 123 6.06 -15.84 10.37
CA GLY A 123 7.40 -15.62 9.82
C GLY A 123 8.47 -15.34 10.88
N VAL A 124 8.13 -15.46 12.16
CA VAL A 124 9.05 -15.26 13.29
C VAL A 124 9.64 -16.61 13.68
N LYS A 125 10.96 -16.73 13.66
CA LYS A 125 11.67 -17.96 14.03
C LYS A 125 12.58 -17.72 15.23
N PRO A 126 12.64 -18.67 16.17
CA PRO A 126 13.61 -18.59 17.26
C PRO A 126 15.04 -18.61 16.70
N MET A 127 15.91 -17.82 17.30
CA MET A 127 17.32 -17.76 16.94
C MET A 127 18.10 -18.82 17.71
N GLU A 128 18.81 -19.69 17.00
CA GLU A 128 19.73 -20.65 17.62
C GLU A 128 21.04 -19.94 17.98
N ALA A 129 21.23 -19.60 19.25
CA ALA A 129 22.45 -18.94 19.73
C ALA A 129 23.49 -19.92 20.30
N VAL A 130 23.06 -21.09 20.81
CA VAL A 130 23.97 -22.06 21.45
C VAL A 130 24.84 -22.74 20.40
N GLY A 131 26.16 -22.60 20.51
CA GLY A 131 27.14 -23.25 19.63
C GLY A 131 27.43 -22.53 18.30
N LYS A 132 26.83 -21.34 18.07
CA LYS A 132 27.15 -20.49 16.90
C LYS A 132 28.14 -19.38 17.29
N PRO A 133 28.95 -18.88 16.33
CA PRO A 133 29.80 -17.72 16.58
C PRO A 133 28.96 -16.52 17.04
N PHE A 134 29.46 -15.80 18.04
CA PHE A 134 28.78 -14.64 18.57
C PHE A 134 28.80 -13.47 17.57
N ASP A 135 27.62 -12.96 17.21
CA ASP A 135 27.46 -11.80 16.34
C ASP A 135 26.81 -10.65 17.13
N PRO A 136 27.48 -9.50 17.34
CA PRO A 136 26.92 -8.34 18.04
C PRO A 136 25.64 -7.76 17.41
N GLY A 137 25.39 -8.00 16.12
CA GLY A 137 24.17 -7.57 15.44
C GLY A 137 22.95 -8.43 15.76
N LEU A 138 23.17 -9.65 16.28
CA LEU A 138 22.12 -10.65 16.50
C LEU A 138 22.02 -11.10 17.97
N HIS A 139 23.11 -11.00 18.72
CA HIS A 139 23.20 -11.50 20.09
C HIS A 139 23.48 -10.36 21.08
N GLN A 140 22.76 -10.35 22.20
CA GLN A 140 23.04 -9.47 23.32
C GLN A 140 23.92 -10.21 24.35
N ALA A 141 25.15 -9.74 24.54
CA ALA A 141 26.03 -10.26 25.59
C ALA A 141 25.59 -9.74 26.97
N VAL A 142 25.26 -10.64 27.89
CA VAL A 142 24.82 -10.31 29.25
C VAL A 142 25.82 -10.74 30.34
N ALA A 143 26.66 -11.74 30.07
CA ALA A 143 27.73 -12.18 30.95
C ALA A 143 28.84 -12.87 30.13
N GLN A 144 30.09 -12.73 30.57
CA GLN A 144 31.20 -13.53 30.06
C GLN A 144 31.35 -14.75 30.98
N VAL A 145 31.28 -15.95 30.39
CA VAL A 145 31.53 -17.23 31.07
C VAL A 145 32.82 -17.83 30.55
#